data_AF-A0A8J7TN34-F1
#
_entry.id   AF-A0A8J7TN34-F1
#
_cell.length_a   1.000
_cell.length_b   1.000
_cell.length_c   1.000
_cell.angle_alpha   90.00
_cell.angle_beta   90.00
_cell.angle_gamma   90.00
#
_symmetry.space_group_name_H-M   'P 1'
#
loop_
_entity.id
_entity.type
_entity.pdbx_description
1 polymer ?
#
loop_
_entity_poly.entity_id
_entity_poly.type
_entity_poly.pdbx_seq_one_letter_code
_entity_poly.pdbx_strand_id
1 'polypeptide(L)' 'NRVLLFEHLPCQGVALPAQAVIGQPDFEKNGENNWKEVTDKSLCWPYGLHLHKGKLAIADSGNNRVLVFSI' A
#
# COMPACT_ATOMS: atom_id res chain seq x y z
N ASN A 1 0.31 -8.06 -3.44
CA ASN A 1 -0.06 -7.34 -2.19
C ASN A 1 -0.02 -5.84 -2.39
N ARG A 2 -1.04 -5.11 -1.92
CA ARG A 2 -1.18 -3.67 -2.15
C ARG A 2 -1.82 -2.94 -0.98
N VAL A 3 -1.47 -1.68 -0.83
CA VAL A 3 -2.16 -0.71 0.04
C VAL A 3 -2.83 0.32 -0.86
N LEU A 4 -4.13 0.56 -0.63
CA LEU A 4 -4.93 1.50 -1.38
C LEU A 4 -5.15 2.77 -0.55
N LEU A 5 -4.93 3.93 -1.16
CA LEU A 5 -5.15 5.22 -0.54
C LEU A 5 -6.50 5.80 -1.00
N PHE A 6 -7.33 6.16 -0.02
CA PHE A 6 -8.59 6.86 -0.22
C PHE A 6 -8.53 8.21 0.50
N GLU A 7 -8.59 9.32 -0.23
CA GLU A 7 -8.57 10.67 0.37
C GLU A 7 -9.85 10.97 1.16
N HIS A 8 -10.97 10.44 0.68
CA HIS A 8 -12.26 10.55 1.32
C HIS A 8 -12.78 9.17 1.69
N LEU A 9 -13.31 9.05 2.90
CA LEU A 9 -14.07 7.86 3.25
C LEU A 9 -15.22 7.70 2.24
N PRO A 10 -15.50 6.48 1.75
CA PRO A 10 -16.63 6.27 0.86
C PRO A 10 -17.93 6.53 1.63
N CYS A 11 -18.49 7.73 1.50
CA CYS A 11 -19.55 8.21 2.36
C CYS A 11 -20.96 7.76 1.97
N GLN A 12 -21.22 7.19 0.78
CA GLN A 12 -22.53 6.65 0.43
C GLN A 12 -22.53 5.91 -0.92
N GLY A 13 -22.91 4.63 -0.90
CA GLY A 13 -23.50 3.87 -2.03
C GLY A 13 -22.65 3.58 -3.27
N VAL A 14 -21.62 4.38 -3.54
CA VAL A 14 -20.70 4.22 -4.67
C VAL A 14 -19.30 4.06 -4.11
N ALA A 15 -18.62 2.97 -4.45
CA ALA A 15 -17.21 2.83 -4.15
C ALA A 15 -16.44 3.87 -4.97
N LEU A 16 -16.03 4.97 -4.34
CA LEU A 16 -15.07 5.88 -4.96
C LEU A 16 -13.79 5.08 -5.27
N PRO A 17 -13.18 5.26 -6.45
CA PRO A 17 -11.91 4.61 -6.73
C PRO A 17 -10.85 5.12 -5.75
N ALA A 18 -9.92 4.24 -5.37
CA ALA A 18 -8.72 4.66 -4.67
C ALA A 18 -7.91 5.63 -5.54
N GLN A 19 -7.32 6.66 -4.94
CA GLN A 19 -6.53 7.66 -5.66
C GLN A 19 -5.10 7.18 -5.91
N ALA A 20 -4.58 6.28 -5.07
CA ALA A 20 -3.25 5.72 -5.24
C ALA A 20 -3.16 4.26 -4.79
N VAL A 21 -2.17 3.56 -5.34
CA VAL A 21 -1.80 2.20 -4.97
C VAL A 21 -0.32 2.17 -4.61
N ILE A 22 0.00 1.61 -3.45
CA ILE A 22 1.37 1.41 -2.98
C ILE A 22 1.68 -0.09 -3.06
N GLY A 23 2.89 -0.42 -3.51
CA GLY A 23 3.38 -1.80 -3.59
C GLY A 23 3.08 -2.52 -4.91
N GLN A 24 2.40 -1.86 -5.86
CA GLN A 24 2.09 -2.36 -7.19
C GLN A 24 2.30 -1.27 -8.25
N PRO A 25 2.59 -1.63 -9.51
CA PRO A 25 2.73 -0.66 -10.60
C PRO A 25 1.40 -0.01 -11.02
N ASP A 26 0.26 -0.69 -10.78
CA ASP A 26 -1.07 -0.25 -11.17
C ASP A 26 -2.15 -0.93 -10.29
N PHE A 27 -3.42 -0.60 -10.54
CA PHE A 27 -4.59 -1.13 -9.80
C PHE A 27 -5.02 -2.54 -10.25
N GLU A 28 -4.43 -3.11 -11.29
CA GLU A 28 -4.78 -4.44 -11.82
C GLU A 28 -3.84 -5.53 -11.30
N LYS A 29 -2.57 -5.22 -11.05
CA LYS A 29 -1.60 -6.17 -10.50
C LYS A 29 -1.83 -6.44 -9.00
N ASN A 30 -1.50 -7.67 -8.60
CA ASN A 30 -1.79 -8.17 -7.25
C ASN A 30 -0.73 -9.12 -6.65
N GLY A 31 0.46 -9.26 -7.25
CA GLY A 31 1.49 -10.23 -6.81
C GLY A 31 2.31 -9.81 -5.57
N GLU A 32 2.84 -10.79 -4.84
CA GLU A 32 3.90 -10.57 -3.84
C GLU A 32 5.16 -10.06 -4.53
N ASN A 33 5.72 -8.95 -4.04
CA ASN A 33 6.87 -8.29 -4.64
C ASN A 33 6.80 -8.10 -6.17
N ASN A 34 5.60 -8.02 -6.74
CA ASN A 34 5.36 -8.00 -8.18
C ASN A 34 5.99 -9.19 -8.95
N TRP A 35 6.23 -10.31 -8.26
CA TRP A 35 6.96 -11.48 -8.77
C TRP A 35 8.38 -11.14 -9.25
N LYS A 36 9.02 -10.19 -8.57
CA LYS A 36 10.36 -9.65 -8.88
C LYS A 36 11.14 -9.46 -7.57
N GLU A 37 12.32 -8.85 -7.71
CA GLU A 37 13.16 -8.42 -6.59
C GLU A 37 12.42 -7.47 -5.64
N VAL A 38 12.84 -7.53 -4.37
CA VAL A 38 12.34 -6.64 -3.31
C VAL A 38 12.83 -5.22 -3.58
N THR A 39 11.90 -4.27 -3.70
CA THR A 39 12.20 -2.84 -3.90
C THR A 39 11.40 -1.99 -2.92
N ASP A 40 11.69 -0.70 -2.84
CA ASP A 40 10.88 0.28 -2.09
C ASP A 40 9.45 0.45 -2.64
N LYS A 41 9.18 -0.08 -3.84
CA LYS A 41 7.86 -0.05 -4.52
C LYS A 41 7.14 -1.39 -4.51
N SER A 42 7.61 -2.36 -3.73
CA SER A 42 7.05 -3.72 -3.69
C SER A 42 6.70 -4.12 -2.25
N LEU A 43 5.70 -4.98 -2.08
CA LEU A 43 5.23 -5.45 -0.77
C LEU A 43 5.02 -6.97 -0.74
N CYS A 44 5.27 -7.58 0.41
CA CYS A 44 5.02 -8.97 0.77
C CYS A 44 4.38 -9.05 2.17
N TRP A 45 3.15 -9.55 2.24
CA TRP A 45 2.31 -9.64 3.43
C TRP A 45 2.31 -8.40 4.35
N PRO A 46 1.86 -7.23 3.87
CA PRO A 46 1.85 -6.00 4.66
C PRO A 46 0.71 -6.01 5.69
N TYR A 47 0.99 -6.46 6.93
CA TYR A 47 -0.04 -6.66 7.96
C TYR A 47 -0.30 -5.46 8.86
N GLY A 48 0.67 -4.57 9.03
CA GLY A 48 0.58 -3.41 9.91
C GLY A 48 0.67 -2.12 9.13
N LEU A 49 -0.21 -1.16 9.44
CA LEU A 49 -0.17 0.19 8.88
C LEU A 49 -0.35 1.21 10.01
N HIS A 50 0.39 2.30 9.95
CA HIS A 50 0.20 3.44 10.84
C HIS A 50 0.42 4.75 10.08
N LEU A 51 -0.54 5.67 10.18
CA LEU A 51 -0.46 7.00 9.58
C LEU A 51 -0.40 8.05 10.68
N HIS A 52 0.66 8.85 10.68
CA HIS A 52 0.82 9.97 11.61
C HIS A 52 1.48 11.16 10.93
N LYS A 53 0.81 12.32 10.94
CA LYS A 53 1.33 13.60 10.42
C LYS A 53 1.95 13.49 9.01
N GLY A 54 1.22 12.90 8.05
CA GLY A 54 1.67 12.75 6.66
C GLY A 54 2.80 11.72 6.48
N LYS A 55 3.03 10.85 7.47
CA LYS A 55 3.94 9.71 7.35
C LYS A 55 3.18 8.41 7.49
N LEU A 56 3.24 7.59 6.46
CA LEU A 56 2.69 6.25 6.44
C LEU A 56 3.80 5.23 6.68
N ALA A 57 3.74 4.52 7.80
CA ALA A 57 4.56 3.36 8.06
C ALA A 57 3.80 2.09 7.67
N ILE A 58 4.44 1.21 6.91
CA ILE A 58 3.89 -0.07 6.48
C ILE A 58 4.84 -1.18 6.97
N ALA A 59 4.32 -2.09 7.79
CA ALA A 59 5.01 -3.30 8.20
C ALA A 59 4.93 -4.32 7.06
N ASP A 60 6.00 -4.40 6.26
CA ASP A 60 6.16 -5.29 5.10
C ASP A 60 6.67 -6.67 5.57
N SER A 61 5.82 -7.37 6.33
CA SER A 61 6.21 -8.50 7.19
C SER A 61 6.89 -9.64 6.44
N GLY A 62 6.44 -9.96 5.22
CA GLY A 62 7.05 -11.02 4.40
C GLY A 62 8.47 -10.69 3.95
N ASN A 63 8.85 -9.41 3.93
CA ASN A 63 10.21 -8.93 3.63
C ASN A 63 10.99 -8.52 4.89
N ASN A 64 10.46 -8.75 6.10
CA ASN A 64 11.12 -8.42 7.38
C ASN A 64 11.57 -6.96 7.49
N ARG A 65 10.78 -6.00 7.01
CA ARG A 65 11.13 -4.57 7.03
C ARG A 65 9.92 -3.67 7.30
N VAL A 66 10.21 -2.41 7.60
CA VAL A 66 9.22 -1.33 7.65
C VAL A 66 9.58 -0.32 6.55
N LEU A 67 8.61 0.00 5.70
CA LEU A 67 8.72 1.10 4.74
C LEU A 67 8.01 2.32 5.31
N VAL A 68 8.61 3.50 5.14
CA VAL A 68 8.04 4.78 5.58
C VAL A 68 7.92 5.71 4.38
N PHE A 69 6.69 6.11 4.09
CA PHE A 69 6.36 7.01 3.00
C PHE A 69 5.94 8.38 3.54
N SER A 70 6.26 9.43 2.79
CA SER A 70 5.63 10.74 2.94
C SER A 70 4.40 10.79 2.05
N ILE A 71 3.24 11.06 2.65
CA ILE A 71 1.95 11.17 1.96
C ILE A 71 1.23 12.45 2.35
#